data_AF-A0A8G2IU52-F1
#
_entry.id   AF-A0A8G2IU52-F1
#
_cell.length_a   1.000
_cell.length_b   1.000
_cell.length_c   1.000
_cell.angle_alpha   90.00
_cell.angle_beta   90.00
_cell.angle_gamma   90.00
#
_symmetry.space_group_name_H-M   'P 1'
#
loop_
_entity.id
_entity.type
_entity.pdbx_description
1 polymer ?
#
loop_
_entity_poly.entity_id
_entity_poly.type
_entity_poly.pdbx_seq_one_letter_code
_entity_poly.pdbx_strand_id
1 'polypeptide(L)'
;MARKTIGERLAQLEAQRKTLQIRLGKQERAIDTRRKVLIGALVLHRLANDPDVHIGGGLAAWLRSELPKFLTRDGDRDLFDDLLKRRANEPSLGNVGNVGSGSAA
;
A
#
# COMPACT_ATOMS: atom_id res chain seq x y z
N MET A 1 -15.50 -27.37 -48.67
CA MET A 1 -15.10 -26.46 -47.58
C MET A 1 -16.28 -25.57 -47.22
N ALA A 2 -17.09 -25.96 -46.23
CA ALA A 2 -18.29 -25.22 -45.86
C ALA A 2 -17.91 -23.80 -45.39
N ARG A 3 -18.44 -22.77 -46.06
CA ARG A 3 -18.29 -21.38 -45.61
C ARG A 3 -19.07 -21.24 -44.32
N LYS A 4 -18.38 -20.99 -43.19
CA LYS A 4 -19.01 -20.63 -41.92
C LYS A 4 -20.02 -19.52 -42.15
N THR A 5 -21.22 -19.67 -41.57
CA THR A 5 -22.26 -18.65 -41.67
C THR A 5 -21.78 -17.35 -40.99
N ILE A 6 -22.34 -16.21 -41.38
CA ILE A 6 -21.96 -14.91 -40.78
C ILE A 6 -22.17 -14.94 -39.25
N GLY A 7 -23.21 -15.62 -38.78
CA GLY A 7 -23.49 -15.81 -37.34
C GLY A 7 -22.40 -16.60 -36.62
N GLU A 8 -21.91 -17.69 -37.21
CA GLU A 8 -20.80 -18.49 -36.63
C GLU A 8 -19.49 -17.69 -36.57
N ARG A 9 -19.24 -16.84 -37.57
CA ARG A 9 -18.06 -15.95 -37.57
C ARG A 9 -18.17 -14.87 -36.50
N LEU A 10 -19.36 -14.30 -36.31
CA LEU A 10 -19.62 -13.33 -35.25
C LEU A 10 -19.38 -13.95 -33.87
N ALA A 11 -19.97 -15.12 -33.62
CA ALA A 11 -19.80 -15.85 -32.36
C ALA A 11 -18.32 -16.20 -32.10
N GLN A 12 -17.57 -16.57 -33.13
CA GLN A 12 -16.14 -16.85 -33.01
C GLN A 12 -15.33 -15.59 -32.63
N LEU A 13 -15.62 -14.44 -33.25
CA LEU A 13 -14.95 -13.18 -32.93
C LEU A 13 -15.28 -12.69 -31.52
N GLU A 14 -16.54 -12.84 -31.08
CA GLU A 14 -16.95 -12.51 -29.71
C GLU A 14 -16.25 -13.40 -28.67
N ALA A 15 -16.15 -14.70 -28.94
CA ALA A 15 -15.43 -15.63 -28.06
C ALA A 15 -13.93 -15.28 -27.97
N GLN A 16 -13.31 -14.91 -29.10
CA GLN A 16 -11.92 -14.46 -29.13
C GLN A 16 -11.72 -13.15 -28.35
N ARG A 17 -12.61 -12.17 -28.55
CA ARG A 17 -12.59 -10.90 -27.80
C ARG A 17 -12.70 -11.15 -26.29
N LYS A 18 -13.65 -11.97 -25.86
CA LYS A 18 -13.84 -12.31 -24.44
C LYS A 18 -12.60 -12.97 -23.86
N THR A 19 -11.95 -13.85 -24.61
CA THR A 19 -10.70 -14.50 -24.20
C THR A 19 -9.57 -13.49 -24.02
N LEU A 20 -9.41 -12.56 -24.96
CA LEU A 20 -8.40 -11.50 -24.88
C LEU A 20 -8.66 -10.57 -23.69
N GLN A 21 -9.91 -10.18 -23.44
CA GLN A 21 -10.29 -9.36 -22.29
C GLN A 21 -9.97 -10.06 -20.96
N ILE A 22 -10.25 -11.35 -20.84
CA ILE A 22 -9.90 -12.13 -19.64
C ILE A 22 -8.38 -12.15 -19.43
N ARG A 23 -7.60 -12.31 -20.49
CA ARG A 23 -6.13 -12.29 -20.41
C ARG A 23 -5.60 -10.93 -19.99
N LEU A 24 -6.14 -9.85 -20.57
CA LEU A 24 -5.78 -8.48 -20.20
C LEU A 24 -6.07 -8.21 -18.72
N GLY A 25 -7.28 -8.54 -18.24
CA GLY A 25 -7.63 -8.34 -16.83
C GLY A 25 -6.83 -9.22 -15.86
N LYS A 26 -6.26 -10.35 -16.30
CA LYS A 26 -5.27 -11.12 -15.52
C LYS A 26 -3.93 -10.39 -15.45
N GLN A 27 -3.46 -9.86 -16.57
CA GLN A 27 -2.20 -9.11 -16.63
C GLN A 27 -2.25 -7.83 -15.79
N GLU A 28 -3.35 -7.07 -15.87
CA GLU A 28 -3.55 -5.86 -15.08
C GLU A 28 -3.52 -6.14 -13.57
N ARG A 29 -4.20 -7.20 -13.11
CA ARG A 29 -4.15 -7.63 -11.70
C ARG A 29 -2.77 -8.09 -11.27
N ALA A 30 -2.03 -8.78 -12.14
CA ALA A 30 -0.66 -9.19 -11.86
C ALA A 30 0.28 -7.98 -11.71
N ILE A 31 0.16 -6.99 -12.60
CA ILE A 31 0.93 -5.74 -12.55
C ILE A 31 0.57 -4.95 -11.29
N ASP A 32 -0.72 -4.80 -10.98
CA ASP A 32 -1.17 -4.06 -9.79
C ASP A 32 -0.69 -4.73 -8.50
N THR A 33 -0.78 -6.06 -8.41
CA THR A 33 -0.24 -6.83 -7.29
C THR A 33 1.26 -6.61 -7.14
N ARG A 34 2.03 -6.71 -8.24
CA ARG A 34 3.47 -6.48 -8.22
C ARG A 34 3.82 -5.07 -7.77
N ARG A 35 3.11 -4.05 -8.27
CA ARG A 35 3.31 -2.65 -7.86
C ARG A 35 3.06 -2.46 -6.36
N LYS A 36 1.96 -2.99 -5.84
CA LYS A 36 1.60 -2.90 -4.41
C LYS A 36 2.65 -3.57 -3.53
N VAL A 37 3.09 -4.78 -3.91
CA VAL A 37 4.12 -5.53 -3.17
C VAL A 37 5.45 -4.78 -3.17
N LEU A 38 5.91 -4.27 -4.32
CA LEU A 38 7.19 -3.57 -4.40
C LEU A 38 7.20 -2.27 -3.59
N ILE A 39 6.12 -1.49 -3.65
CA ILE A 39 5.98 -0.27 -2.85
C ILE A 39 5.97 -0.63 -1.35
N GLY A 40 5.19 -1.64 -0.96
CA GLY A 40 5.15 -2.10 0.43
C GLY A 40 6.52 -2.54 0.93
N ALA A 41 7.24 -3.37 0.16
CA ALA A 41 8.58 -3.82 0.52
C ALA A 41 9.58 -2.67 0.68
N LEU A 42 9.53 -1.66 -0.20
CA LEU A 42 10.39 -0.47 -0.10
C LEU A 42 10.10 0.31 1.18
N VAL A 43 8.83 0.54 1.50
CA VAL A 43 8.42 1.27 2.72
C VAL A 43 8.86 0.51 3.97
N LEU A 44 8.63 -0.80 4.04
CA LEU A 44 9.05 -1.62 5.18
C LEU A 44 10.56 -1.62 5.35
N HIS A 45 11.32 -1.77 4.24
CA HIS A 45 12.77 -1.70 4.26
C HIS A 45 13.26 -0.34 4.78
N ARG A 46 12.61 0.76 4.37
CA ARG A 46 12.96 2.11 4.83
C ARG A 46 12.71 2.30 6.32
N LEU A 47 11.56 1.82 6.81
CA LEU A 47 11.20 1.89 8.23
C LEU A 47 12.12 1.04 9.11
N ALA A 48 12.62 -0.09 8.60
CA ALA A 48 13.55 -0.96 9.32
C ALA A 48 14.96 -0.36 9.41
N ASN A 49 15.46 0.23 8.31
CA ASN A 49 16.89 0.53 8.16
C ASN A 49 17.26 2.01 8.31
N ASP A 50 16.30 2.94 8.26
CA ASP A 50 16.64 4.38 8.25
C ASP A 50 15.56 5.25 8.95
N PRO A 51 15.44 5.15 10.29
CA PRO A 51 14.41 5.85 11.06
C PRO A 51 14.62 7.39 11.12
N ASP A 52 15.84 7.88 10.92
CA ASP A 52 16.21 9.30 11.14
C ASP A 52 16.08 10.19 9.90
N VAL A 53 16.01 9.62 8.69
CA VAL A 53 15.79 10.43 7.49
C VAL A 53 14.32 10.76 7.39
N HIS A 54 13.90 11.89 7.99
CA HIS A 54 12.77 12.81 7.71
C HIS A 54 11.45 12.22 7.14
N ILE A 55 11.53 11.36 6.14
CA ILE A 55 10.49 10.41 5.73
C ILE A 55 10.20 9.38 6.84
N GLY A 56 11.19 8.79 7.50
CA GLY A 56 11.04 7.72 8.49
C GLY A 56 10.13 8.08 9.66
N GLY A 57 10.40 9.18 10.36
CA GLY A 57 9.58 9.61 11.51
C GLY A 57 8.16 10.04 11.15
N GLY A 58 7.99 10.85 10.09
CA GLY A 58 6.68 11.34 9.66
C GLY A 58 5.82 10.23 9.01
N LEU A 59 6.42 9.40 8.16
CA LEU A 59 5.75 8.28 7.52
C LEU A 59 5.38 7.19 8.53
N ALA A 60 6.26 6.86 9.49
CA ALA A 60 5.94 5.89 10.54
C ALA A 60 4.77 6.37 11.39
N ALA A 61 4.77 7.65 11.82
CA ALA A 61 3.67 8.23 12.57
C ALA A 61 2.35 8.21 11.77
N TRP A 62 2.39 8.64 10.51
CA TRP A 62 1.23 8.60 9.62
C TRP A 62 0.71 7.17 9.39
N LEU A 63 1.61 6.21 9.18
CA LEU A 63 1.26 4.81 8.94
C LEU A 63 0.62 4.19 10.19
N ARG A 64 1.10 4.51 11.40
CA ARG A 64 0.45 4.09 12.65
C ARG A 64 -0.95 4.67 12.82
N SER A 65 -1.24 5.86 12.29
CA SER A 65 -2.59 6.44 12.36
C SER A 65 -3.54 5.92 11.28
N GLU A 66 -3.05 5.66 10.08
CA GLU A 66 -3.89 5.29 8.94
C GLU A 66 -4.01 3.78 8.71
N LEU A 67 -2.95 3.01 8.97
CA LEU A 67 -2.94 1.57 8.73
C LEU A 67 -4.02 0.83 9.54
N PRO A 68 -4.27 1.11 10.84
CA PRO A 68 -5.36 0.46 11.58
C PRO A 68 -6.76 0.76 11.04
N LYS A 69 -6.95 1.93 10.41
CA LYS A 69 -8.21 2.32 9.76
C LYS A 69 -8.41 1.58 8.43
N PHE A 70 -7.31 1.31 7.74
CA PHE A 70 -7.30 0.57 6.48
C PHE A 70 -7.46 -0.95 6.68
N LEU A 71 -6.86 -1.50 7.74
CA LEU A 71 -6.93 -2.92 8.06
C LEU A 71 -8.28 -3.26 8.73
N THR A 72 -9.09 -4.02 8.00
CA THR A 72 -10.44 -4.43 8.44
C THR A 72 -10.48 -5.78 9.14
N ARG A 73 -9.43 -6.61 8.98
CA ARG A 73 -9.33 -7.94 9.56
C ARG A 73 -8.29 -7.96 10.67
N ASP A 74 -8.61 -8.61 11.78
CA ASP A 74 -7.70 -8.68 12.93
C ASP A 74 -6.41 -9.44 12.59
N GLY A 75 -6.50 -10.54 11.83
CA GLY A 75 -5.32 -11.27 11.38
C GLY A 75 -4.37 -10.46 10.47
N ASP A 76 -4.89 -9.46 9.77
CA ASP A 76 -4.03 -8.55 9.00
C ASP A 76 -3.37 -7.51 9.91
N ARG A 77 -4.01 -7.11 11.02
CA ARG A 77 -3.44 -6.18 12.01
C ARG A 77 -2.26 -6.80 12.74
N ASP A 78 -2.37 -8.06 13.11
CA ASP A 78 -1.33 -8.82 13.81
C ASP A 78 -0.01 -8.87 13.02
N LEU A 79 -0.07 -8.82 11.68
CA LEU A 79 1.11 -8.79 10.81
C LEU A 79 1.93 -7.50 10.91
N PHE A 80 1.36 -6.42 11.45
CA PHE A 80 2.00 -5.10 11.54
C PHE A 80 2.19 -4.64 13.00
N ASP A 81 2.10 -5.55 13.97
CA ASP A 81 2.20 -5.23 15.39
C ASP A 81 3.53 -4.56 15.77
N ASP A 82 4.62 -4.96 15.13
CA ASP A 82 5.97 -4.40 15.27
C ASP A 82 6.05 -2.94 14.83
N LEU A 83 5.22 -2.56 13.85
CA LEU A 83 5.12 -1.23 13.31
C LEU A 83 4.10 -0.38 14.08
N LEU A 84 2.97 -0.96 14.47
CA LEU A 84 1.87 -0.29 15.17
C LEU A 84 2.23 0.04 16.63
N LYS A 85 3.00 -0.83 17.30
CA LYS A 85 3.46 -0.58 18.67
C LYS A 85 4.54 0.52 18.65
N ARG A 86 4.29 1.60 19.38
CA ARG A 86 5.27 2.68 19.58
C ARG A 86 6.54 2.09 20.15
N ARG A 87 7.68 2.21 19.44
CA ARG A 87 8.99 1.92 20.02
C ARG A 87 9.21 2.93 21.15
N ALA A 88 9.56 2.45 22.34
CA ALA A 88 9.67 3.26 23.57
C ALA A 88 10.64 4.46 23.45
N ASN A 89 11.51 4.47 22.43
CA ASN A 89 12.54 5.49 22.20
C ASN A 89 12.21 6.50 21.07
N GLU A 90 11.00 6.53 20.51
CA GLU A 90 10.67 7.56 19.52
C GLU A 90 10.36 8.92 20.17
N PRO A 91 11.10 10.00 19.82
CA PRO A 91 10.85 11.32 20.37
C PRO A 91 9.43 11.75 20.01
N SER A 92 8.67 12.12 21.03
CA SER A 92 7.33 12.68 20.87
C SER A 92 7.44 13.97 20.04
N LEU A 93 6.83 13.99 18.85
CA LEU A 93 6.64 15.21 18.03
C LEU A 93 5.69 16.24 18.68
N GLY A 94 5.42 16.14 19.98
CA GLY A 94 4.38 16.86 20.70
C GLY A 94 4.84 17.93 21.68
N ASN A 95 6.09 18.42 21.63
CA ASN A 95 6.52 19.50 22.53
C ASN A 95 7.44 20.54 21.87
N VAL A 96 7.02 21.10 20.73
CA VAL A 96 7.58 22.35 20.18
C VAL A 96 6.58 23.47 20.46
N GLY A 97 6.48 23.90 21.72
CA GLY A 97 5.47 24.89 22.10
C GLY A 97 5.46 25.31 23.56
N ASN A 98 6.61 25.36 24.24
CA ASN A 98 6.72 26.11 25.50
C ASN A 98 8.18 26.51 25.77
N VAL A 99 8.71 27.46 25.01
CA VAL A 99 9.89 28.21 25.45
C VAL A 99 9.37 29.26 26.42
N GLY A 100 9.61 28.99 27.70
CA GLY A 100 9.10 29.78 28.80
C GLY A 100 9.50 31.25 28.71
N SER A 101 8.48 32.09 28.83
CA SER A 101 8.56 33.39 29.45
C SER A 101 9.15 33.23 30.86
N GLY A 102 10.40 33.68 31.04
CA GLY A 102 11.12 33.64 32.31
C GLY A 102 11.94 34.91 32.51
N SER A 103 11.32 35.86 33.21
CA SER A 103 11.90 37.09 33.74
C SER A 103 13.03 36.83 34.74
N ALA A 104 14.11 37.61 34.68
CA ALA A 104 15.02 37.95 35.78
C ALA A 104 15.74 39.25 35.38
N ALA A 105 15.35 40.39 35.97
CA ALA A 105 15.97 41.04 37.13
C ALA A 105 17.22 41.85 36.76
#